data_AF-A0A9D1Q2V8-F1
#
_entry.id   AF-A0A9D1Q2V8-F1
#
_cell.length_a   1.000
_cell.length_b   1.000
_cell.length_c   1.000
_cell.angle_alpha   90.00
_cell.angle_beta   90.00
_cell.angle_gamma   90.00
#
_symmetry.space_group_name_H-M   'P 1'
#
loop_
_entity.id
_entity.type
_entity.pdbx_description
1 polymer ?
#
loop_
_entity_poly.entity_id
_entity_poly.type
_entity_poly.pdbx_seq_one_letter_code
_entity_poly.pdbx_strand_id
1 'polypeptide(L)'
;MKDLKCGLTQCKYNKGYSCCAKCIDVDKHADCLSYTPEHNKNNFEAAGDFKKVNYSVDTIVSCTADCIFNKENTCRANGITVMSEGGKPAGCLTFIKS
;
A
#
# COMPACT_ATOMS: atom_id res chain seq x y z
N MET A 1 -9.03 -5.30 -4.33
CA MET A 1 -7.97 -6.18 -3.75
C MET A 1 -8.38 -6.54 -2.32
N LYS A 2 -7.99 -7.70 -1.77
CA LYS A 2 -8.54 -8.19 -0.49
C LYS A 2 -7.70 -7.83 0.75
N ASP A 3 -6.36 -7.83 0.64
CA ASP A 3 -5.46 -7.53 1.76
C ASP A 3 -4.51 -6.38 1.42
N LEU A 4 -4.82 -5.17 1.88
CA LEU A 4 -4.05 -3.99 1.51
C LEU A 4 -3.47 -3.31 2.75
N LYS A 5 -2.15 -3.44 2.92
CA LYS A 5 -1.42 -2.94 4.09
C LYS A 5 -0.58 -1.71 3.76
N CYS A 6 -0.57 -0.75 4.67
CA CYS A 6 0.26 0.45 4.57
C CYS A 6 1.00 0.65 5.90
N GLY A 7 2.33 0.54 5.89
CA GLY A 7 3.18 0.81 7.06
C GLY A 7 3.52 2.29 7.25
N LEU A 8 3.12 3.16 6.32
CA LEU A 8 3.37 4.60 6.40
C LEU A 8 2.31 5.25 7.29
N THR A 9 2.61 5.40 8.58
CA THR A 9 1.65 5.90 9.60
C THR A 9 1.09 7.28 9.27
N GLN A 10 1.90 8.12 8.62
CA GLN A 10 1.54 9.47 8.17
C GLN A 10 0.74 9.51 6.86
N CYS A 11 0.53 8.38 6.17
CA CYS A 11 -0.26 8.37 4.93
C CYS A 11 -1.74 8.68 5.23
N LYS A 12 -2.33 9.67 4.56
CA LYS A 12 -3.75 10.05 4.75
C LYS A 12 -4.74 8.90 4.54
N TYR A 13 -4.37 7.92 3.71
CA TYR A 13 -5.22 6.76 3.40
C TYR A 13 -5.04 5.59 4.37
N ASN A 14 -4.04 5.64 5.25
CA ASN A 14 -3.74 4.57 6.19
C ASN A 14 -4.66 4.65 7.43
N LYS A 15 -5.52 3.67 7.63
CA LYS A 15 -6.38 3.57 8.83
C LYS A 15 -5.96 2.32 9.61
N GLY A 16 -5.05 2.49 10.57
CA GLY A 16 -4.58 1.41 11.43
C GLY A 16 -3.93 0.26 10.64
N TYR A 17 -2.91 0.58 9.85
CA TYR A 17 -2.19 -0.31 8.92
C TYR A 17 -2.96 -0.79 7.68
N SER A 18 -4.24 -0.47 7.53
CA SER A 18 -5.01 -0.77 6.31
C SER A 18 -5.09 0.45 5.40
N CYS A 19 -4.69 0.33 4.13
CA CYS A 19 -4.90 1.43 3.18
C CYS A 19 -6.34 1.40 2.68
N CYS A 20 -7.04 2.53 2.79
CA CYS A 20 -8.42 2.68 2.35
C CYS A 20 -8.56 3.54 1.07
N ALA A 21 -7.48 3.70 0.30
CA ALA A 21 -7.52 4.38 -0.99
C ALA A 21 -8.42 3.60 -1.97
N LYS A 22 -9.21 4.31 -2.78
CA LYS A 22 -10.03 3.67 -3.83
C LYS A 22 -9.18 3.15 -4.99
N CYS A 23 -8.10 3.86 -5.29
CA CYS A 23 -7.11 3.48 -6.30
C CYS A 23 -5.71 3.65 -5.71
N ILE A 24 -4.80 2.74 -6.08
CA ILE A 24 -3.36 2.88 -5.82
C ILE A 24 -2.61 2.78 -7.15
N ASP A 25 -1.68 3.68 -7.38
CA ASP A 25 -0.78 3.66 -8.52
C ASP A 25 0.62 3.26 -8.07
N VAL A 26 1.11 2.15 -8.63
CA VAL A 26 2.47 1.65 -8.45
C VAL A 26 3.24 1.85 -9.76
N ASP A 27 4.34 2.59 -9.69
CA ASP A 27 5.14 2.93 -10.86
C ASP A 27 6.11 1.80 -11.27
N LYS A 28 6.91 2.04 -12.32
CA LYS A 28 7.89 1.08 -12.83
C LYS A 28 9.02 0.73 -11.85
N HIS A 29 9.27 1.59 -10.86
CA HIS A 29 10.24 1.39 -9.78
C HIS A 29 9.63 0.74 -8.54
N ALA A 30 8.36 0.33 -8.63
CA ALA A 30 7.53 -0.16 -7.54
C ALA A 30 7.22 0.90 -6.47
N ASP A 31 7.32 2.18 -6.81
CA ASP A 31 6.93 3.28 -5.92
C ASP A 31 5.41 3.46 -5.93
N CYS A 32 4.83 3.62 -4.75
CA CYS A 32 3.42 3.96 -4.53
C CYS A 32 3.23 5.47 -4.71
N LEU A 33 2.83 5.88 -5.90
CA LEU A 33 2.57 7.28 -6.25
C LEU A 33 1.32 7.83 -5.55
N SER A 34 0.46 6.95 -5.03
CA SER A 34 -0.72 7.33 -4.25
C SER A 34 -0.42 7.65 -2.79
N TYR A 35 0.83 7.52 -2.34
CA TYR A 35 1.22 7.97 -1.01
C TYR A 35 1.01 9.49 -0.89
N THR A 36 0.26 9.92 0.13
CA THR A 36 0.13 11.33 0.48
C THR A 36 0.28 11.47 1.99
N PRO A 37 1.34 12.14 2.49
CA PRO A 37 1.47 12.42 3.91
C PRO A 37 0.40 13.40 4.40
N GLU A 38 -0.01 13.25 5.65
CA GLU A 38 -0.92 14.17 6.35
C GLU A 38 -0.23 14.64 7.64
N HIS A 39 0.20 15.91 7.66
CA HIS A 39 1.13 16.45 8.66
C HIS A 39 0.60 16.56 10.11
N ASN A 40 -0.66 16.23 10.35
CA ASN A 40 -1.27 16.22 11.70
C ASN A 40 -1.91 14.88 12.05
N LYS A 41 -1.48 13.82 11.36
CA LYS A 41 -2.03 12.50 11.59
C LYS A 41 -1.39 11.89 12.83
N ASN A 42 -2.22 11.59 13.82
CA ASN A 42 -1.77 10.88 15.02
C ASN A 42 -1.14 9.54 14.60
N ASN A 43 0.12 9.34 14.99
CA ASN A 43 0.74 8.04 14.88
C ASN A 43 -0.06 7.07 15.76
N PHE A 44 -0.55 6.00 15.17
CA PHE A 44 -1.10 4.91 15.94
C PHE A 44 0.06 4.01 16.39
N GLU A 45 0.09 3.67 17.67
CA GLU A 45 0.97 2.61 18.16
C GLU A 45 0.41 1.26 17.67
N ALA A 46 1.29 0.35 17.27
CA ALA A 46 0.93 -1.04 17.05
C ALA A 46 0.60 -1.69 18.40
N ALA A 47 -0.56 -1.36 18.99
CA ALA A 47 -1.05 -2.06 20.16
C ALA A 47 -1.26 -3.53 19.78
N GLY A 48 -0.75 -4.44 20.61
CA GLY A 48 -0.50 -5.87 20.32
C GLY A 48 -1.69 -6.73 19.93
N ASP A 49 -2.88 -6.16 19.77
CA ASP A 49 -4.04 -6.82 19.19
C ASP A 49 -4.29 -6.29 17.78
N PHE A 50 -3.78 -7.02 16.79
CA PHE A 50 -4.19 -6.86 15.39
C PHE A 50 -5.69 -7.20 15.29
N LYS A 51 -6.56 -6.25 15.65
CA LYS A 51 -7.97 -6.31 15.28
C LYS A 51 -7.97 -6.51 13.78
N LYS A 52 -8.41 -7.66 13.27
CA LYS A 52 -8.45 -7.96 11.83
C LYS A 52 -9.18 -6.80 11.16
N VAL A 53 -8.41 -5.91 10.55
CA VAL A 53 -8.95 -4.72 9.93
C VAL A 53 -9.55 -5.18 8.62
N ASN A 54 -10.80 -5.66 8.67
CA ASN A 54 -11.54 -6.18 7.52
C ASN A 54 -12.11 -5.03 6.69
N TYR A 55 -11.26 -4.08 6.28
CA TYR A 55 -11.62 -3.10 5.28
C TYR A 55 -11.36 -3.73 3.91
N SER A 56 -12.24 -4.64 3.50
CA SER A 56 -12.36 -5.06 2.11
C SER A 56 -12.89 -3.87 1.30
N VAL A 57 -12.01 -2.92 1.02
CA VAL A 57 -12.27 -1.92 0.00
C VAL A 57 -11.91 -2.55 -1.34
N ASP A 58 -12.83 -2.48 -2.31
CA ASP A 58 -12.54 -2.84 -3.70
C ASP A 58 -11.56 -1.83 -4.30
N THR A 59 -10.32 -1.85 -3.81
CA THR A 59 -9.24 -1.00 -4.31
C THR A 59 -8.70 -1.59 -5.60
N ILE A 60 -8.69 -0.75 -6.62
CA ILE A 60 -8.00 -1.00 -7.89
C ILE A 60 -6.55 -0.59 -7.71
N VAL A 61 -5.61 -1.42 -8.19
CA VAL A 61 -4.19 -1.07 -8.14
C VAL A 61 -3.63 -1.08 -9.56
N SER A 62 -3.46 0.12 -10.12
CA SER A 62 -2.74 0.32 -11.36
C SER A 62 -1.26 0.06 -11.09
N CYS A 63 -0.62 -0.73 -11.93
CA CYS A 63 0.76 -1.15 -11.72
C CYS A 63 1.51 -1.11 -13.05
N THR A 64 2.62 -0.39 -13.10
CA THR A 64 3.53 -0.39 -14.25
C THR A 64 4.89 -1.02 -13.93
N ALA A 65 5.04 -1.55 -12.71
CA ALA A 65 6.20 -2.33 -12.31
C ALA A 65 6.32 -3.60 -13.15
N ASP A 66 7.56 -3.94 -13.51
CA ASP A 66 7.88 -5.21 -14.14
C ASP A 66 7.95 -6.30 -13.06
N CYS A 67 6.76 -6.76 -12.63
CA CYS A 67 6.59 -7.73 -11.56
C CYS A 67 5.60 -8.83 -11.94
N ILE A 68 5.75 -10.01 -11.32
CA ILE A 68 4.94 -11.20 -11.65
C ILE A 68 3.42 -10.99 -11.46
N PHE A 69 3.06 -10.03 -10.60
CA PHE A 69 1.68 -9.71 -10.25
C PHE A 69 1.05 -8.68 -11.18
N ASN A 70 1.84 -8.01 -12.02
CA ASN A 70 1.32 -7.09 -13.02
C ASN A 70 0.73 -7.90 -14.19
N LYS A 71 -0.57 -7.73 -14.43
CA LYS A 71 -1.27 -8.25 -15.60
C LYS A 71 -2.01 -7.08 -16.24
N GLU A 72 -1.57 -6.70 -17.45
CA GLU A 72 -2.19 -5.62 -18.23
C GLU A 72 -2.30 -4.30 -17.45
N ASN A 73 -1.18 -3.86 -16.87
CA ASN A 73 -1.08 -2.66 -16.04
C ASN A 73 -1.93 -2.67 -14.77
N THR A 74 -2.40 -3.84 -14.33
CA THR A 74 -3.22 -4.02 -13.13
C THR A 74 -2.56 -5.04 -12.21
N CYS A 75 -2.40 -4.71 -10.94
CA CYS A 75 -1.89 -5.65 -9.94
C CYS A 75 -2.98 -6.69 -9.60
N ARG A 76 -2.64 -7.97 -9.75
CA ARG A 76 -3.50 -9.12 -9.45
C ARG A 76 -3.09 -9.88 -8.18
N ALA A 77 -2.22 -9.29 -7.36
CA ALA A 77 -1.87 -9.87 -6.07
C ALA A 77 -3.10 -9.98 -5.16
N ASN A 78 -3.15 -11.00 -4.31
CA ASN A 78 -4.21 -11.14 -3.30
C ASN A 78 -4.15 -10.02 -2.25
N GLY A 79 -2.93 -9.54 -2.00
CA GLY A 79 -2.68 -8.38 -1.17
C GLY A 79 -1.37 -7.69 -1.53
N ILE A 80 -1.24 -6.42 -1.16
CA ILE A 80 0.03 -5.68 -1.25
C ILE A 80 0.36 -4.97 0.05
N THR A 81 1.66 -4.80 0.31
CA THR A 81 2.18 -4.00 1.43
C THR A 81 2.97 -2.82 0.89
N VAL A 82 2.65 -1.61 1.35
CA VAL A 82 3.39 -0.37 1.03
C VAL A 82 4.12 0.15 2.26
N MET A 83 5.42 0.41 2.14
CA MET A 83 6.29 0.94 3.20
C MET A 83 7.40 1.83 2.64
N SER A 84 8.06 2.60 3.50
CA SER A 84 9.33 3.27 3.17
C SER A 84 10.44 2.65 4.02
N GLU A 85 11.60 2.45 3.41
CA GLU A 85 12.84 2.10 4.10
C GLU A 85 13.75 3.32 4.15
N GLY A 86 14.01 3.85 5.35
CA GLY A 86 15.13 4.76 5.60
C GLY A 86 15.25 5.95 4.64
N GLY A 87 14.20 6.79 4.53
CA GLY A 87 14.23 8.00 3.71
C GLY A 87 13.99 7.77 2.21
N LYS A 88 13.80 6.52 1.77
CA LYS A 88 13.38 6.19 0.41
C LYS A 88 11.89 6.53 0.18
N PRO A 89 11.45 6.67 -1.08
CA PRO A 89 10.04 6.75 -1.42
C PRO A 89 9.21 5.60 -0.85
N ALA A 90 7.89 5.81 -0.79
CA ALA A 90 6.94 4.78 -0.43
C ALA A 90 6.97 3.66 -1.49
N GLY A 91 7.55 2.50 -1.19
CA GLY A 91 7.66 1.37 -2.09
C GLY A 91 6.64 0.26 -1.81
N CYS A 92 6.31 -0.50 -2.86
CA CYS A 92 5.51 -1.72 -2.79
C CYS A 92 6.42 -2.91 -2.45
N LEU A 93 6.33 -3.41 -1.21
CA LEU A 93 7.12 -4.56 -0.73
C LEU A 93 6.65 -5.91 -1.31
N THR A 94 5.50 -5.93 -1.99
CA THR A 94 4.99 -7.11 -2.69
C THR A 94 5.58 -7.26 -4.08
N PHE A 95 6.45 -6.34 -4.51
CA PHE A 95 7.16 -6.46 -5.76
C PHE A 95 8.03 -7.72 -5.81
N ILE A 96 7.81 -8.54 -6.84
CA ILE A 96 8.68 -9.66 -7.21
C ILE A 96 8.90 -9.54 -8.71
N LYS A 97 10.16 -9.38 -9.12
CA LYS A 97 10.56 -9.19 -10.52
C LYS A 97 10.00 -10.30 -11.42
N SER A 98 9.42 -9.91 -12.57
CA SER A 98 8.91 -10.86 -13.57
C SER A 98 10.00 -11.52 -14.40
#